data_AF-A0A511D0D4-F1
#
_entry.id   AF-A0A511D0D4-F1
#
_cell.length_a   1.000
_cell.length_b   1.000
_cell.length_c   1.000
_cell.angle_alpha   90.00
_cell.angle_beta   90.00
_cell.angle_gamma   90.00
#
_symmetry.space_group_name_H-M   'P 1'
#
loop_
_entity.id
_entity.type
_entity.pdbx_description
1 polymer ?
#
loop_
_entity_poly.entity_id
_entity_poly.type
_entity_poly.pdbx_seq_one_letter_code
_entity_poly.pdbx_strand_id
1 'polypeptide(L)' 'MAGPRPGCSGPTLDELARMARLDLTPERKAVAGPAVDLVYGLVDQLDSVDLGDLAPATAFDARWE' A
#
# COMPACT_ATOMS: atom_id res chain seq x y z
N MET A 1 -16.99 0.18 8.13
CA MET A 1 -15.70 -0.52 7.96
C MET A 1 -15.48 -0.70 6.47
N ALA A 2 -14.40 -0.13 5.92
CA ALA A 2 -14.02 -0.47 4.55
C ALA A 2 -13.66 -1.96 4.50
N GLY A 3 -14.06 -2.66 3.43
CA GLY A 3 -13.65 -4.04 3.24
C GLY A 3 -12.14 -4.12 2.97
N PRO A 4 -11.53 -5.31 3.09
CA PRO A 4 -10.11 -5.49 2.78
C PRO A 4 -9.81 -4.98 1.38
N ARG A 5 -8.63 -4.36 1.20
CA ARG A 5 -8.23 -3.86 -0.13
C ARG A 5 -8.16 -5.05 -1.11
N PRO A 6 -8.48 -4.84 -2.39
CA PRO A 6 -8.33 -5.90 -3.39
C PRO A 6 -6.88 -6.39 -3.42
N GLY A 7 -6.70 -7.70 -3.57
CA GLY A 7 -5.36 -8.29 -3.73
C GLY A 7 -4.62 -7.71 -4.94
N CYS A 8 -3.34 -7.43 -4.77
CA CYS A 8 -2.39 -7.00 -5.79
C CYS A 8 -1.85 -8.19 -6.58
N SER A 9 -2.73 -8.81 -7.38
CA SER A 9 -2.34 -9.84 -8.33
C SER A 9 -2.77 -9.50 -9.75
N GLY A 10 -2.05 -10.09 -10.72
CA GLY A 10 -2.36 -9.97 -12.14
C GLY A 10 -2.55 -8.51 -12.60
N PRO A 11 -3.74 -8.14 -13.12
CA PRO A 11 -3.98 -6.81 -13.69
C PRO A 11 -3.72 -5.65 -12.72
N THR A 12 -3.97 -5.85 -11.42
CA THR A 12 -3.74 -4.82 -10.40
C THR A 12 -2.25 -4.53 -10.23
N LEU A 13 -1.41 -5.57 -10.26
CA LEU A 13 0.04 -5.40 -10.16
C LEU A 13 0.61 -4.76 -11.44
N ASP A 14 0.04 -5.08 -12.60
CA ASP A 14 0.41 -4.44 -13.88
C ASP A 14 0.10 -2.94 -13.88
N GLU A 15 -1.06 -2.56 -13.34
CA GLU A 15 -1.46 -1.16 -13.17
C GLU A 15 -0.49 -0.40 -12.26
N LEU A 16 -0.17 -0.98 -11.11
CA LEU A 16 0.75 -0.39 -10.14
C LEU A 16 2.16 -0.24 -10.71
N ALA A 17 2.66 -1.27 -11.41
CA ALA A 17 3.95 -1.21 -12.08
C ALA A 17 3.97 -0.09 -13.14
N ARG A 18 2.89 0.05 -13.91
CA ARG A 18 2.74 1.13 -14.89
C ARG A 18 2.71 2.51 -14.23
N MET A 19 1.95 2.69 -13.16
CA MET A 19 1.91 3.95 -12.41
C MET A 19 3.28 4.32 -11.84
N ALA A 20 4.03 3.33 -11.35
CA ALA A 20 5.40 3.49 -10.87
C ALA A 20 6.45 3.60 -11.99
N ARG A 21 6.05 3.49 -13.27
CA ARG A 21 6.93 3.46 -14.45
C ARG A 21 7.99 2.36 -14.37
N LEU A 22 7.63 1.22 -13.79
CA LEU A 22 8.48 0.04 -13.69
C LEU A 22 8.12 -0.95 -14.80
N ASP A 23 9.09 -1.26 -15.64
CA ASP A 23 8.97 -2.38 -16.57
C ASP A 23 9.44 -3.66 -15.87
N LEU A 24 8.47 -4.44 -15.38
CA LEU A 24 8.74 -5.67 -14.65
C LEU A 24 8.51 -6.88 -15.56
N THR A 25 9.52 -7.74 -15.67
CA THR A 25 9.37 -9.05 -16.31
C THR A 25 8.38 -9.92 -15.52
N PRO A 26 7.78 -10.96 -16.15
CA PRO A 26 6.88 -11.88 -15.46
C PRO A 26 7.48 -12.49 -14.19
N GLU A 27 8.77 -12.84 -14.21
CA GLU A 27 9.48 -13.41 -13.05
C GLU A 27 9.56 -12.40 -11.91
N ARG A 28 9.84 -11.12 -12.23
CA ARG A 28 9.88 -10.04 -11.21
C ARG A 28 8.49 -9.77 -10.63
N LYS A 29 7.44 -9.84 -11.46
CA LYS A 29 6.05 -9.71 -10.99
C LYS A 29 5.67 -10.84 -10.04
N ALA A 30 6.08 -12.08 -10.33
CA ALA A 30 5.82 -13.22 -9.46
C ALA A 30 6.49 -13.09 -8.08
N VAL A 31 7.64 -12.40 -8.00
CA VAL A 31 8.32 -12.10 -6.73
C VAL A 31 7.70 -10.90 -6.01
N ALA A 32 7.40 -9.82 -6.74
CA ALA A 32 6.93 -8.57 -6.15
C ALA A 32 5.47 -8.65 -5.67
N GLY A 33 4.60 -9.35 -6.40
CA GLY A 33 3.16 -9.44 -6.08
C GLY A 33 2.87 -9.84 -4.63
N PRO A 34 3.38 -10.98 -4.14
CA PRO A 34 3.19 -11.39 -2.75
C PRO A 34 3.71 -10.39 -1.72
N ALA A 35 4.80 -9.68 -2.03
CA ALA A 35 5.34 -8.65 -1.14
C ALA A 35 4.43 -7.41 -1.09
N VAL A 36 3.87 -6.99 -2.22
CA VAL A 36 2.89 -5.90 -2.28
C VAL A 36 1.61 -6.27 -1.53
N ASP A 37 1.13 -7.50 -1.68
CA ASP A 37 -0.02 -8.03 -0.92
C ASP A 37 0.20 -7.98 0.59
N LEU A 38 1.40 -8.39 1.05
CA LEU A 38 1.76 -8.29 2.46
C LEU A 38 1.73 -6.85 2.96
N VAL A 39 2.28 -5.90 2.19
CA VAL A 39 2.25 -4.47 2.55
C VAL A 39 0.81 -3.95 2.63
N TYR A 40 -0.06 -4.31 1.68
CA TYR A 40 -1.48 -3.90 1.73
C TYR A 40 -2.16 -4.44 2.98
N GLY A 41 -1.91 -5.70 3.36
CA GLY A 41 -2.43 -6.28 4.60
C GLY A 41 -1.95 -5.55 5.86
N LEU A 42 -0.70 -5.05 5.88
CA LEU A 42 -0.20 -4.22 6.98
C LEU A 42 -0.92 -2.86 7.04
N VAL A 43 -1.14 -2.22 5.90
CA VAL A 43 -1.87 -0.94 5.84
C VAL A 43 -3.35 -1.14 6.19
N ASP A 44 -3.96 -2.29 5.89
CA ASP A 44 -5.34 -2.61 6.29
C ASP A 44 -5.49 -2.65 7.81
N GLN A 45 -4.41 -2.94 8.57
CA GLN A 45 -4.46 -2.87 10.04
C GLN A 45 -4.72 -1.44 10.55
N LEU A 46 -4.37 -0.41 9.77
CA LEU A 46 -4.65 0.98 10.13
C LEU A 46 -6.15 1.30 10.16
N ASP A 47 -6.98 0.51 9.46
CA ASP A 47 -8.44 0.70 9.47
C ASP A 47 -9.05 0.41 10.85
N SER A 48 -8.31 -0.27 11.73
CA SER A 48 -8.73 -0.52 13.13
C SER A 48 -8.44 0.64 14.07
N VAL A 49 -7.66 1.64 13.64
CA VAL A 49 -7.28 2.80 14.45
C VAL A 49 -8.43 3.81 14.44
N ASP A 50 -8.99 4.09 15.62
CA ASP A 50 -9.97 5.17 15.79
C ASP A 50 -9.24 6.52 15.83
N LEU A 51 -9.50 7.35 14.82
CA LEU A 51 -8.92 8.68 14.70
C LEU A 51 -9.78 9.77 15.35
N GLY A 52 -11.03 9.50 15.73
CA GLY A 52 -11.95 10.52 16.24
C GLY A 52 -11.99 11.78 15.37
N ASP A 53 -11.82 12.95 15.99
CA ASP A 53 -11.74 14.26 15.32
C ASP A 53 -10.28 14.70 15.02
N LEU A 54 -9.32 13.77 15.00
CA LEU A 54 -7.91 14.09 14.73
C LEU A 54 -7.78 14.69 13.33
N ALA A 55 -7.45 15.98 13.27
CA ALA A 55 -7.18 16.66 12.01
C ALA A 55 -5.95 16.04 11.31
N PRO A 56 -5.93 15.97 9.96
CA PRO A 56 -4.75 15.52 9.24
C PRO A 56 -3.51 16.34 9.61
N ALA A 57 -2.38 15.67 9.80
CA ALA A 57 -1.12 16.37 10.00
C ALA A 57 -0.78 17.22 8.76
N THR A 58 -0.67 18.53 8.94
CA THR A 58 -0.41 19.49 7.84
C THR A 58 1.06 19.93 7.77
N ALA A 59 1.86 19.55 8.77
CA ALA A 59 3.29 19.82 8.84
C ALA A 59 4.02 18.64 9.46
N PHE A 60 5.28 18.44 9.06
CA PHE A 60 6.17 17.43 9.60
C PHE A 60 7.34 18.12 10.29
N ASP A 61 7.57 17.82 11.57
CA ASP A 61 8.80 18.21 12.26
C ASP A 61 9.73 16.99 12.33
N ALA A 62 10.85 17.08 11.63
CA ALA A 62 11.83 16.00 11.53
C ALA A 62 12.75 15.90 12.77
N ARG A 63 12.52 16.71 13.81
CA ARG A 63 13.28 16.65 15.05
C ARG A 63 12.86 15.42 15.85
N TRP A 64 13.82 14.54 16.08
CA TRP A 64 13.70 13.41 17.00
C TRP A 64 14.26 13.89 18.34
N GLU A 65 13.40 14.17 19.33
CA GLU A 65 13.81 14.34 20.74
C GLU A 65 13.90 12.97 21.44
#